data_AF-Q1G835-F1
#
_entry.id   AF-Q1G835-F1
#
_cell.length_a   1.000
_cell.length_b   1.000
_cell.length_c   1.000
_cell.angle_alpha   90.00
_cell.angle_beta   90.00
_cell.angle_gamma   90.00
#
_symmetry.space_group_name_H-M   'P 1'
#
loop_
_entity.id
_entity.type
_entity.pdbx_description
1 polymer ?
#
loop_
_entity_poly.entity_id
_entity_poly.type
_entity_poly.pdbx_seq_one_letter_code
_entity_poly.pdbx_strand_id
1 'polypeptide(L)' 'MKVVGILLIILGVIGIAIGLMMFGDIGVACIVGALAALLSGFGFLSVNNKLNSSES' A
#
# COMPACT_ATOMS: atom_id res chain seq x y z
N MET A 1 -1.20 13.73 -4.73
CA MET A 1 -0.92 12.53 -3.91
C MET A 1 -1.12 11.20 -4.66
N LYS A 2 -1.62 11.21 -5.91
CA LYS A 2 -1.83 9.99 -6.73
C LYS A 2 -0.60 9.11 -6.89
N VAL A 3 0.56 9.71 -7.18
CA VAL A 3 1.81 8.99 -7.46
C VAL A 3 2.26 8.17 -6.25
N VAL A 4 2.23 8.75 -5.06
CA VAL A 4 2.60 8.07 -3.80
C VAL A 4 1.64 6.92 -3.50
N GLY A 5 0.33 7.12 -3.72
CA GLY A 5 -0.67 6.07 -3.54
C GLY A 5 -0.44 4.87 -4.49
N ILE A 6 -0.18 5.12 -5.77
CA ILE A 6 0.14 4.07 -6.75
C ILE A 6 1.42 3.32 -6.37
N LEU A 7 2.48 4.04 -5.97
CA LEU A 7 3.74 3.41 -5.57
C LEU A 7 3.56 2.49 -4.36
N LEU A 8 2.81 2.92 -3.35
CA LEU A 8 2.51 2.14 -2.15
C LEU A 8 1.72 0.86 -2.47
N ILE A 9 0.78 0.93 -3.40
CA ILE A 9 0.01 -0.25 -3.84
C ILE A 9 0.94 -1.25 -4.54
N ILE A 10 1.77 -0.80 -5.47
CA ILE A 10 2.72 -1.66 -6.18
C ILE A 10 3.69 -2.31 -5.18
N LEU A 11 4.25 -1.52 -4.26
CA LEU A 11 5.17 -2.00 -3.24
C LEU A 11 4.52 -3.03 -2.31
N GLY A 12 3.25 -2.81 -1.92
CA GLY A 12 2.53 -3.75 -1.08
C GLY A 12 2.18 -5.07 -1.79
N VAL A 13 1.83 -5.05 -3.08
CA VAL A 13 1.61 -6.29 -3.83
C VAL A 13 2.91 -7.10 -3.96
N ILE A 14 4.03 -6.43 -4.25
CA ILE A 14 5.35 -7.06 -4.32
C ILE A 14 5.76 -7.59 -2.93
N GLY A 15 5.52 -6.82 -1.87
CA GLY A 15 5.83 -7.20 -0.49
C GLY A 15 5.06 -8.43 -0.03
N ILE A 16 3.79 -8.59 -0.42
CA ILE A 16 3.02 -9.82 -0.15
C ILE A 16 3.63 -11.01 -0.90
N ALA A 17 3.97 -10.85 -2.18
CA ALA A 17 4.56 -11.92 -2.97
C ALA A 17 5.89 -12.43 -2.37
N ILE A 18 6.74 -11.50 -1.93
CA ILE A 18 8.02 -11.83 -1.27
C ILE A 18 7.77 -12.41 0.13
N GLY A 19 6.85 -11.83 0.90
CA GLY A 19 6.50 -12.31 2.23
C GLY A 19 5.96 -13.74 2.26
N LEU A 20 5.26 -14.16 1.20
CA LEU A 20 4.81 -15.55 1.01
C LEU A 20 5.94 -16.53 0.69
N MET A 21 7.08 -16.05 0.16
CA MET A 21 8.27 -16.87 -0.08
C MET A 21 9.18 -16.97 1.16
N MET A 22 8.95 -16.15 2.19
CA MET A 22 9.73 -16.13 3.42
C MET A 22 9.01 -16.92 4.53
N PHE A 23 9.77 -17.71 5.30
CA PHE A 23 9.23 -18.54 6.40
C PHE A 23 9.53 -17.94 7.77
N GLY A 24 8.62 -18.16 8.73
CA GLY A 24 8.76 -17.72 10.12
C GLY A 24 8.32 -16.26 10.34
N ASP A 25 8.82 -15.65 11.43
CA ASP A 25 8.43 -14.30 11.86
C ASP A 25 8.74 -13.21 10.82
N ILE A 26 9.76 -13.43 9.99
CA ILE A 26 10.15 -12.48 8.94
C ILE A 26 9.08 -12.40 7.85
N GLY A 27 8.49 -13.53 7.46
CA GLY A 27 7.40 -13.55 6.48
C GLY A 27 6.16 -12.83 7.01
N VAL A 28 5.80 -13.07 8.27
CA VAL A 28 4.67 -12.37 8.93
C VAL A 28 4.94 -10.87 9.01
N ALA A 29 6.13 -10.45 9.45
CA ALA A 29 6.50 -9.04 9.51
C ALA A 29 6.43 -8.36 8.12
N CYS A 30 6.87 -9.08 7.07
CA CYS A 30 6.82 -8.58 5.70
C CYS A 30 5.38 -8.44 5.20
N ILE A 31 4.50 -9.42 5.49
CA ILE A 31 3.08 -9.37 5.14
C ILE A 31 2.37 -8.22 5.88
N VAL A 32 2.63 -8.03 7.18
CA VAL A 32 2.06 -6.92 7.95
C VAL A 32 2.52 -5.56 7.39
N GLY A 33 3.80 -5.42 7.05
CA GLY A 33 4.32 -4.21 6.40
C GLY A 33 3.69 -3.96 5.02
N ALA A 34 3.50 -5.02 4.24
CA ALA A 34 2.89 -4.96 2.91
C ALA A 34 1.40 -4.59 2.97
N LEU A 35 0.67 -5.11 3.97
CA LEU A 35 -0.73 -4.74 4.26
C LEU A 35 -0.83 -3.26 4.68
N ALA A 36 0.06 -2.78 5.55
CA ALA A 36 0.09 -1.38 5.95
C ALA A 36 0.39 -0.44 4.78
N ALA A 37 1.28 -0.85 3.87
CA ALA A 37 1.57 -0.11 2.64
C ALA A 37 0.36 -0.06 1.70
N LEU A 38 -0.33 -1.19 1.48
CA LEU A 38 -1.56 -1.24 0.69
C LEU A 38 -2.66 -0.35 1.25
N LEU A 39 -2.91 -0.42 2.55
CA LEU A 39 -3.96 0.36 3.21
C LEU A 39 -3.65 1.87 3.15
N SER A 40 -2.38 2.24 3.36
CA SER A 40 -1.91 3.61 3.17
C SER A 40 -2.06 4.08 1.71
N GLY A 41 -1.75 3.23 0.74
CA GLY A 41 -1.87 3.53 -0.69
C GLY A 41 -3.31 3.81 -1.12
N PHE A 42 -4.26 2.96 -0.68
CA PHE A 42 -5.70 3.20 -0.89
C PHE A 42 -6.19 4.47 -0.18
N GLY A 43 -5.74 4.73 1.04
CA GLY A 43 -6.07 5.94 1.78
C GLY A 43 -5.63 7.22 1.05
N PHE A 44 -4.38 7.23 0.56
CA PHE A 44 -3.85 8.35 -0.24
C PHE A 44 -4.62 8.56 -1.55
N LEU A 45 -5.06 7.49 -2.21
CA LEU A 45 -5.84 7.59 -3.45
C LEU A 45 -7.26 8.13 -3.19
N SER A 46 -7.90 7.69 -2.10
CA SER A 46 -9.21 8.16 -1.67
C SER A 46 -9.20 9.65 -1.27
N VAL A 47 -8.21 10.07 -0.47
CA VAL A 47 -8.02 11.48 -0.11
C VAL A 47 -7.73 12.33 -1.34
N ASN A 48 -6.92 11.84 -2.28
CA ASN A 48 -6.63 12.58 -3.50
C ASN A 48 -7.90 12.83 -4.34
N ASN A 49 -8.79 11.83 -4.45
CA ASN A 49 -10.06 11.98 -5.15
C ASN A 49 -10.97 12.99 -4.45
N LYS A 50 -11.06 12.94 -3.11
CA LYS A 50 -11.82 13.92 -2.33
C LYS A 50 -11.31 15.35 -2.49
N LEU A 51 -9.99 15.55 -2.48
CA LEU A 51 -9.38 16.88 -2.66
C LEU A 51 -9.64 17.45 -4.05
N ASN A 52 -9.62 16.61 -5.10
CA ASN A 52 -9.91 17.05 -6.47
C ASN A 52 -11.42 17.38 -6.68
N SER A 53 -12.32 16.83 -5.88
CA SER A 53 -13.77 17.14 -5.95
C SER A 53 -14.19 18.36 -5.13
N SER A 54 -13.31 18.93 -4.30
CA SER A 54 -13.60 20.16 -3.54
C SER A 54 -13.15 21.45 -4.24
N GLU A 55 -12.58 21.34 -5.44
CA GLU A 55 -12.16 22.47 -6.29
C GLU A 55 -13.13 22.72 -7.47
N SER A 56 -14.35 22.18 -7.42
CA SER A 56 -15.41 22.44 -8.40
C SER A 56 -16.61 23.17 -7.79
#